data_AF-E8RAC6-F1
#
_entry.id   AF-E8RAC6-F1
#
_cell.length_a   1.000
_cell.length_b   1.000
_cell.length_c   1.000
_cell.angle_alpha   90.00
_cell.angle_beta   90.00
_cell.angle_gamma   90.00
#
_symmetry.space_group_name_H-M   'P 1'
#
loop_
_entity.id
_entity.type
_entity.pdbx_description
1 polymer ?
#
loop_
_entity_poly.entity_id
_entity_poly.type
_entity_poly.pdbx_seq_one_letter_code
_entity_poly.pdbx_strand_id
1 'polypeptide(L)'
;MIMLDQAVYVYSMLAGLLIIVLLAVSSLFELKGIVKIFFTASSIALIVLHYTALYMMARYERIAVYPFTILEEAAAGGSISPDVGQITILVLLFTWRREAANTLRRLLRFENNHEAQPR
;
A
#
# COMPACT_ATOMS: atom_id res chain seq x y z
N MET A 1 -0.13 -22.68 -23.50
CA MET A 1 0.65 -21.68 -22.74
C MET A 1 -0.14 -20.39 -22.80
N ILE A 2 -0.88 -20.07 -21.74
CA ILE A 2 -1.62 -18.81 -21.66
C ILE A 2 -0.56 -17.73 -21.45
N MET A 3 -0.20 -17.03 -22.53
CA MET A 3 0.66 -15.87 -22.43
C MET A 3 -0.15 -14.84 -21.64
N LEU A 4 0.25 -14.57 -20.39
CA LEU A 4 -0.34 -13.46 -19.63
C LEU A 4 -0.32 -12.22 -20.53
N ASP A 5 -1.44 -11.51 -20.56
CA ASP A 5 -1.58 -10.26 -21.29
C ASP A 5 -0.34 -9.39 -21.03
N GLN A 6 0.27 -8.89 -22.11
CA GLN A 6 1.48 -8.06 -22.06
C GLN A 6 1.31 -6.90 -21.06
N ALA A 7 0.08 -6.39 -20.91
CA ALA A 7 -0.23 -5.36 -19.94
C ALA A 7 0.03 -5.81 -18.49
N VAL A 8 -0.36 -7.04 -18.11
CA VAL A 8 -0.13 -7.56 -16.75
C VAL A 8 1.36 -7.65 -16.45
N TYR A 9 2.14 -8.15 -17.41
CA TYR A 9 3.59 -8.24 -17.25
C TYR A 9 4.22 -6.85 -17.01
N VAL A 10 3.81 -5.84 -17.78
CA VAL A 10 4.31 -4.47 -17.65
C VAL A 10 3.94 -3.89 -16.28
N TYR A 11 2.70 -4.04 -15.81
CA TYR A 11 2.28 -3.54 -14.51
C TYR A 11 3.03 -4.21 -13.35
N SER A 12 3.19 -5.53 -13.39
CA SER A 12 3.95 -6.27 -12.39
C SER A 12 5.43 -5.86 -12.36
N MET A 13 6.03 -5.63 -13.54
CA MET A 13 7.40 -5.12 -13.63
C MET A 13 7.55 -3.72 -13.03
N LEU A 14 6.62 -2.80 -13.33
CA LEU A 14 6.61 -1.46 -12.77
C LEU A 14 6.43 -1.48 -11.25
N ALA A 15 5.54 -2.32 -10.74
CA ALA A 15 5.38 -2.52 -9.29
C ALA A 15 6.68 -3.02 -8.64
N GLY A 16 7.34 -4.02 -9.25
CA GLY A 16 8.63 -4.54 -8.79
C GLY A 16 9.72 -3.46 -8.74
N LEU A 17 9.84 -2.65 -9.80
CA LEU A 17 10.78 -1.53 -9.84
C LEU A 17 10.49 -0.51 -8.73
N LEU A 18 9.22 -0.18 -8.52
CA LEU A 18 8.81 0.80 -7.52
C LEU A 18 9.10 0.32 -6.09
N ILE A 19 8.95 -0.99 -5.82
CA ILE A 19 9.37 -1.60 -4.55
C ILE A 19 10.87 -1.39 -4.34
N ILE A 20 11.71 -1.67 -5.34
CA ILE A 20 13.16 -1.48 -5.24
C ILE A 20 13.50 -0.01 -4.96
N VAL A 21 12.85 0.92 -5.66
CA VAL A 21 13.03 2.36 -5.43
C VAL A 21 12.64 2.75 -4.00
N LEU A 22 11.49 2.28 -3.51
CA LEU A 22 11.05 2.56 -2.14
C LEU A 22 12.04 2.00 -1.10
N LEU A 23 12.55 0.78 -1.31
CA LEU A 23 13.56 0.19 -0.44
C LEU A 23 14.86 1.01 -0.44
N ALA A 24 15.34 1.41 -1.61
CA ALA A 24 16.52 2.27 -1.74
C ALA A 24 16.31 3.61 -1.03
N VAL A 25 15.17 4.27 -1.24
CA VAL A 25 14.85 5.54 -0.58
C VAL A 25 14.80 5.39 0.93
N SER A 26 14.13 4.35 1.43
CA SER A 26 14.02 4.09 2.87
C SER A 26 15.36 3.77 3.54
N SER A 27 16.29 3.19 2.78
CA SER A 27 17.61 2.77 3.28
C SER A 27 18.65 3.90 3.21
N LEU A 28 18.56 4.77 2.20
CA LEU A 28 19.54 5.82 1.93
C LEU A 28 19.16 7.18 2.53
N PHE A 29 17.87 7.44 2.75
CA PHE A 29 17.37 8.75 3.17
C PHE A 29 16.51 8.66 4.43
N GLU A 30 16.59 9.69 5.27
CA GLU A 30 15.63 9.87 6.35
C GLU A 30 14.24 10.25 5.80
N LEU A 31 13.21 9.51 6.21
CA LEU A 31 11.82 9.77 5.82
C LEU A 31 11.23 11.00 6.53
N LYS A 32 11.70 12.20 6.15
CA LYS A 32 11.23 13.49 6.64
C LYS A 32 10.92 14.45 5.49
N GLY A 33 10.10 15.47 5.76
CA GLY A 33 9.80 16.56 4.82
C GLY A 33 9.39 16.06 3.43
N ILE A 34 10.10 16.55 2.40
CA ILE A 34 9.82 16.22 1.00
C ILE A 34 10.03 14.73 0.68
N VAL A 35 11.03 14.07 1.28
CA VAL A 35 11.32 12.64 1.05
C VAL A 35 10.16 11.78 1.53
N LYS A 36 9.59 12.12 2.69
CA LYS A 36 8.40 11.42 3.22
C LYS A 36 7.18 11.59 2.32
N ILE A 37 6.99 12.76 1.73
CA ILE A 37 5.90 13.03 0.78
C ILE A 37 6.12 12.22 -0.51
N PHE A 38 7.32 12.25 -1.09
CA PHE A 38 7.67 11.47 -2.27
C PHE A 38 7.49 9.96 -2.04
N PHE A 39 7.97 9.46 -0.90
CA PHE A 39 7.80 8.07 -0.48
C PHE A 39 6.31 7.72 -0.40
N THR A 40 5.50 8.60 0.20
CA THR A 40 4.05 8.39 0.32
C THR A 40 3.36 8.31 -1.04
N ALA A 41 3.64 9.26 -1.93
CA ALA A 41 3.06 9.27 -3.27
C ALA A 41 3.45 8.01 -4.08
N SER A 42 4.72 7.61 -3.99
CA SER A 42 5.24 6.41 -4.63
C SER A 42 4.61 5.13 -4.05
N SER A 43 4.43 5.05 -2.74
CA SER A 43 3.72 3.93 -2.10
C SER A 43 2.26 3.84 -2.52
N ILE A 44 1.55 4.98 -2.64
CA ILE A 44 0.17 4.99 -3.16
C ILE A 44 0.14 4.49 -4.60
N ALA A 45 1.06 4.95 -5.45
CA ALA A 45 1.18 4.46 -6.82
C ALA A 45 1.45 2.94 -6.86
N LEU A 46 2.31 2.42 -5.99
CA LEU A 46 2.56 0.98 -5.87
C LEU A 46 1.28 0.21 -5.52
N ILE A 47 0.52 0.67 -4.52
CA ILE A 47 -0.74 0.04 -4.11
C ILE A 47 -1.72 -0.02 -5.29
N VAL A 48 -1.89 1.10 -5.99
CA VAL A 48 -2.78 1.19 -7.16
C VAL A 48 -2.33 0.23 -8.26
N LEU A 49 -1.04 0.23 -8.60
CA LEU A 49 -0.49 -0.66 -9.63
C LEU A 49 -0.65 -2.13 -9.26
N HIS A 50 -0.39 -2.50 -8.00
CA HIS A 50 -0.52 -3.87 -7.51
C HIS A 50 -1.94 -4.39 -7.64
N TYR A 51 -2.94 -3.65 -7.15
CA TYR A 51 -4.33 -4.08 -7.27
C TYR A 51 -4.88 -3.98 -8.70
N THR A 52 -4.34 -3.10 -9.53
CA THR A 52 -4.66 -3.08 -10.97
C THR A 52 -4.17 -4.36 -11.66
N ALA A 53 -2.93 -4.79 -11.39
CA ALA A 53 -2.39 -6.03 -11.92
C ALA A 53 -3.21 -7.25 -11.47
N LEU A 54 -3.54 -7.34 -10.18
CA LEU A 54 -4.41 -8.40 -9.65
C LEU A 54 -5.79 -8.42 -10.31
N TYR A 55 -6.41 -7.25 -10.47
CA TYR A 55 -7.70 -7.14 -11.14
C TYR A 55 -7.65 -7.64 -12.59
N MET A 56 -6.55 -7.37 -13.30
CA MET A 56 -6.37 -7.89 -14.65
C MET A 56 -6.13 -9.41 -14.66
N MET A 57 -5.33 -9.93 -13.73
CA MET A 57 -5.10 -11.37 -13.57
C MET A 57 -6.36 -12.14 -13.20
N ALA A 58 -7.28 -11.53 -12.45
CA ALA A 58 -8.54 -12.13 -12.03
C ALA A 58 -9.47 -12.50 -13.21
N ARG A 59 -9.17 -12.03 -14.43
CA ARG A 59 -9.85 -12.46 -15.67
C ARG A 59 -9.43 -13.85 -16.13
N TYR A 60 -8.26 -14.31 -15.72
CA TYR A 60 -7.64 -15.56 -16.17
C TYR A 60 -7.57 -16.60 -15.06
N GLU A 61 -7.43 -16.14 -13.82
CA GLU A 61 -7.25 -16.98 -12.64
C GLU A 61 -8.22 -16.57 -11.54
N ARG A 62 -8.57 -17.51 -10.66
CA ARG A 62 -9.40 -17.19 -9.50
C ARG A 62 -8.50 -16.59 -8.43
N ILE A 63 -8.69 -15.30 -8.15
CA ILE A 63 -7.91 -14.56 -7.16
C ILE A 63 -8.78 -14.26 -5.94
N ALA A 64 -8.30 -14.63 -4.76
CA ALA A 64 -8.90 -14.28 -3.49
C ALA A 64 -7.91 -13.46 -2.66
N VAL A 65 -8.34 -12.28 -2.22
CA VAL A 65 -7.54 -11.40 -1.35
C VAL A 65 -7.99 -11.61 0.10
N TYR A 66 -7.06 -12.08 0.92
CA TYR A 66 -7.22 -12.26 2.36
C TYR A 66 -6.38 -11.21 3.11
N PRO A 67 -6.57 -11.07 4.45
CA PRO A 67 -5.67 -10.25 5.25
C PRO A 67 -4.21 -10.69 5.07
N PHE A 68 -3.38 -9.80 4.52
CA PHE A 68 -1.95 -9.97 4.23
C PHE A 68 -1.56 -11.03 3.20
N THR A 69 -2.51 -11.73 2.60
CA THR A 69 -2.21 -12.81 1.65
C THR A 69 -3.13 -12.78 0.44
N ILE A 70 -2.60 -13.22 -0.68
CA ILE A 70 -3.32 -13.41 -1.93
C ILE A 70 -3.24 -14.88 -2.28
N LEU A 71 -4.38 -15.47 -2.60
CA LEU A 71 -4.50 -16.83 -3.11
C LEU A 71 -4.85 -16.75 -4.60
N GLU A 72 -4.02 -17.37 -5.42
CA GLU A 72 -4.18 -17.49 -6.87
C GLU A 72 -4.47 -18.96 -7.19
N GLU A 73 -5.61 -19.26 -7.81
CA GLU A 73 -5.97 -20.61 -8.23
C GLU A 73 -6.12 -20.65 -9.77
N ALA A 74 -5.28 -21.46 -10.41
CA ALA A 74 -5.33 -21.75 -11.83
C ALA A 74 -5.55 -23.25 -12.08
N ALA A 75 -5.93 -23.61 -13.31
CA ALA A 75 -6.16 -25.01 -13.69
C ALA A 75 -4.90 -25.90 -13.52
N ALA A 76 -3.70 -25.30 -13.51
CA ALA A 76 -2.43 -25.99 -13.36
C ALA A 76 -1.92 -26.05 -11.91
N GLY A 77 -2.62 -25.44 -10.94
CA GLY A 77 -2.20 -25.35 -9.54
C GLY A 77 -2.55 -24.02 -8.91
N GLY A 78 -2.27 -23.88 -7.62
CA GLY A 78 -2.50 -22.65 -6.87
C GLY A 78 -1.21 -22.10 -6.22
N SER A 79 -1.20 -20.80 -5.99
CA SER A 79 -0.11 -20.04 -5.40
C SER A 79 -0.65 -19.21 -4.23
N ILE A 80 0.15 -19.07 -3.17
CA ILE A 80 -0.13 -18.15 -2.06
C ILE A 80 1.03 -17.18 -1.98
N SER A 81 0.73 -15.89 -2.02
CA SER A 81 1.72 -14.82 -1.97
C SER A 81 1.34 -13.76 -0.93
N PRO A 82 2.30 -13.00 -0.37
CA PRO A 82 1.99 -11.87 0.50
C PRO A 82 1.30 -10.73 -0.27
N ASP A 83 0.29 -10.10 0.34
CA ASP A 83 -0.33 -8.89 -0.22
C ASP A 83 0.56 -7.68 0.00
N VAL A 84 1.34 -7.34 -1.03
CA VAL A 84 2.26 -6.19 -1.02
C VAL A 84 1.49 -4.86 -0.87
N GLY A 85 0.27 -4.77 -1.40
CA GLY A 85 -0.59 -3.60 -1.24
C GLY A 85 -0.91 -3.33 0.22
N GLN A 86 -1.42 -4.34 0.93
CA GLN A 86 -1.73 -4.24 2.37
C GLN A 86 -0.49 -3.96 3.22
N ILE A 87 0.63 -4.64 2.93
CA ILE A 87 1.91 -4.38 3.62
C ILE A 87 2.32 -2.92 3.42
N THR A 88 2.20 -2.40 2.20
CA THR A 88 2.55 -1.00 1.89
C THR A 88 1.65 -0.01 2.64
N ILE A 89 0.34 -0.31 2.79
CA ILE A 89 -0.58 0.49 3.61
C ILE A 89 -0.10 0.54 5.07
N LEU A 90 0.30 -0.59 5.66
CA LEU A 90 0.84 -0.60 7.02
C LEU A 90 2.11 0.23 7.15
N VAL A 91 3.00 0.17 6.16
CA VAL A 91 4.21 0.99 6.12
C VAL A 91 3.84 2.47 6.11
N LEU A 92 2.83 2.88 5.34
CA LEU A 92 2.35 4.27 5.32
C LEU A 92 1.78 4.70 6.68
N LEU A 93 0.94 3.87 7.30
CA LEU A 93 0.41 4.15 8.63
C LEU A 93 1.54 4.31 9.66
N PHE A 94 2.55 3.43 9.62
CA PHE A 94 3.70 3.50 10.51
C PHE A 94 4.55 4.75 10.26
N THR A 95 4.70 5.14 8.99
CA THR A 95 5.46 6.33 8.55
C THR A 95 4.81 7.62 9.07
N TRP A 96 3.48 7.69 9.09
CA TRP A 96 2.71 8.86 9.53
C TRP A 96 2.17 8.78 10.97
N ARG A 97 2.52 7.73 11.73
CA ARG A 97 1.92 7.45 13.04
C ARG A 97 2.06 8.60 14.05
N ARG A 98 3.18 9.32 14.02
CA ARG A 98 3.45 10.40 14.99
C ARG A 98 2.59 11.62 14.70
N GLU A 99 2.48 12.00 13.44
CA GLU A 99 1.66 13.11 12.98
C GLU A 99 0.17 12.81 13.16
N ALA A 100 -0.25 11.58 12.84
CA ALA A 100 -1.62 11.12 13.07
C ALA A 100 -1.99 11.16 14.56
N ALA A 101 -1.14 10.62 15.44
CA ALA A 101 -1.36 10.64 16.89
C ALA A 101 -1.41 12.08 17.45
N ASN A 102 -0.53 12.96 16.98
CA ASN A 102 -0.52 14.36 17.40
C ASN A 102 -1.78 15.11 16.94
N THR A 103 -2.25 14.85 15.72
CA THR A 103 -3.48 15.44 15.18
C THR A 103 -4.70 14.97 15.97
N LEU A 104 -4.79 13.66 16.24
CA LEU A 104 -5.88 13.08 17.04
C LEU A 104 -5.91 13.66 18.46
N ARG A 105 -4.75 13.78 19.12
CA ARG A 105 -4.66 14.39 20.46
C ARG A 105 -5.12 15.85 20.47
N ARG A 106 -4.85 16.61 19.41
CA ARG A 106 -5.31 18.01 19.29
C ARG A 106 -6.82 18.09 19.12
N LEU A 107 -7.41 17.22 18.29
CA LEU A 107 -8.85 17.14 18.09
C LEU A 107 -9.59 16.81 19.40
N LEU A 108 -9.15 15.78 20.12
CA LEU A 108 -9.76 15.37 21.39
C LEU A 108 -9.66 16.43 22.49
N ARG A 109 -8.57 17.22 22.52
CA ARG A 109 -8.44 18.34 23.47
C ARG A 109 -9.34 19.53 23.14
N PHE A 110 -9.65 19.74 21.86
CA PHE A 110 -10.52 20.82 21.42
C PHE A 110 -11.98 20.57 21.84
N GLU A 111 -12.42 19.32 21.76
CA GLU A 111 -13.77 18.89 22.14
C GLU A 111 -14.01 19.10 23.66
N ASN A 112 -13.08 18.67 24.51
CA ASN A 112 -13.19 18.85 25.97
C ASN A 112 -13.22 20.32 26.43
N ASN A 113 -12.62 21.24 25.66
CA ASN A 113 -12.61 22.67 26.01
C ASN A 113 -13.91 23.39 25.61
N HIS A 114 -14.67 22.85 24.66
CA HIS A 114 -15.98 23.40 24.27
C HIS A 114 -17.12 22.94 25.18
N GLU A 115 -17.01 21.78 25.83
CA GLU A 115 -17.98 21.33 26.85
C GLU A 115 -17.84 22.07 28.19
N ALA A 116 -16.67 22.68 28.46
CA ALA A 116 -16.37 23.34 29.74
C ALA A 116 -16.79 24.81 29.84
N GLN A 117 -17.50 25.37 28.84
CA GLN A 117 -18.10 26.71 28.93
C GLN A 117 -19.55 26.62 29.43
N PRO A 118 -19.84 26.93 30.72
CA PRO A 118 -21.21 27.06 31.18
C PRO A 118 -21.86 28.29 30.53
N ARG A 119 -23.08 28.10 30.01
CA ARG A 119 -23.99 29.18 29.60
C ARG A 119 -24.51 29.95 30.81
#